data_AF-K1SI93-F1
#
_entry.id   AF-K1SI93-F1
#
_cell.length_a   1.000
_cell.length_b   1.000
_cell.length_c   1.000
_cell.angle_alpha   90.00
_cell.angle_beta   90.00
_cell.angle_gamma   90.00
#
_symmetry.space_group_name_H-M   'P 1'
#
loop_
_entity.id
_entity.type
_entity.pdbx_description
1 polymer ?
#
loop_
_entity_poly.entity_id
_entity_poly.type
_entity_poly.pdbx_seq_one_letter_code
_entity_poly.pdbx_strand_id
1 'polypeptide(L)'
;DTTVLYFPRVLPQVKDGRSSDAQLLLNTGLLPLASGAASGIYGSTNTFPSLPKALKRNGYTSVTLMCDNKTVWNQDATSRNFGFERIYERLCNGRLNPKSDSTLFVRVLPILEELPGPFYAQIVTFSGHDPVENELESPIREAGIADRDVMNYLIITQYVDRCIGRFIESLRQTGLYDNSIVVIVGDHD
;
A
#
# COMPACT_ATOMS: atom_id res chain seq x y z
N ASP A 1 -17.57 14.93 7.78
CA ASP A 1 -17.31 14.96 6.33
C ASP A 1 -18.21 13.92 5.68
N THR A 2 -19.19 14.33 4.87
CA THR A 2 -20.15 13.40 4.23
C THR A 2 -19.59 12.75 2.96
N THR A 3 -18.33 13.02 2.64
CA THR A 3 -17.65 12.51 1.43
C THR A 3 -16.92 11.18 1.65
N VAL A 4 -16.89 10.66 2.88
CA VAL A 4 -16.18 9.42 3.22
C VAL A 4 -17.16 8.25 3.32
N LEU A 5 -16.89 7.19 2.55
CA LEU A 5 -17.55 5.90 2.69
C LEU A 5 -16.66 4.96 3.50
N TYR A 6 -17.20 4.42 4.59
CA TYR A 6 -16.52 3.45 5.44
C TYR A 6 -17.26 2.11 5.42
N PHE A 7 -16.51 1.04 5.18
CA PHE A 7 -17.04 -0.32 5.09
C PHE A 7 -16.51 -1.14 6.27
N PRO A 8 -17.25 -1.25 7.39
CA PRO A 8 -16.77 -1.89 8.62
C PRO A 8 -16.70 -3.42 8.55
N ARG A 9 -17.19 -4.03 7.46
CA ARG A 9 -17.36 -5.49 7.33
C ARG A 9 -16.73 -5.99 6.04
N VAL A 10 -15.50 -5.57 5.77
CA VAL A 10 -14.65 -6.09 4.68
C VAL A 10 -13.62 -7.03 5.30
N LEU A 11 -13.45 -8.20 4.71
CA LEU A 11 -12.50 -9.21 5.17
C LEU A 11 -11.44 -9.44 4.09
N PRO A 12 -10.15 -9.55 4.47
CA PRO A 12 -9.11 -9.92 3.53
C PRO A 12 -9.33 -11.36 3.04
N GLN A 13 -9.12 -11.60 1.74
CA GLN A 13 -9.28 -12.91 1.10
C GLN A 13 -7.93 -13.52 0.67
N VAL A 14 -6.83 -13.05 1.28
CA VAL A 14 -5.47 -13.49 0.96
C VAL A 14 -5.20 -14.94 1.38
N LYS A 15 -4.18 -15.55 0.79
CA LYS A 15 -3.66 -16.88 1.16
C LYS A 15 -2.15 -16.78 1.38
N ASP A 16 -1.37 -17.73 0.85
CA ASP A 16 0.07 -17.83 1.04
C ASP A 16 0.83 -16.60 0.48
N GLY A 17 0.22 -15.84 -0.44
CA GLY A 17 0.81 -14.65 -1.03
C GLY A 17 0.66 -13.37 -0.19
N ARG A 18 -0.14 -13.38 0.89
CA ARG A 18 -0.29 -12.24 1.83
C ARG A 18 -0.51 -10.91 1.09
N SER A 19 0.37 -9.92 1.23
CA SER A 19 0.27 -8.62 0.52
C SER A 19 0.21 -8.75 -1.01
N SER A 20 0.89 -9.72 -1.61
CA SER A 20 0.86 -9.92 -3.07
C SER A 20 -0.50 -10.42 -3.56
N ASP A 21 -1.21 -11.21 -2.75
CA ASP A 21 -2.57 -11.66 -3.02
C ASP A 21 -3.57 -10.50 -2.87
N ALA A 22 -3.37 -9.60 -1.91
CA ALA A 22 -4.17 -8.39 -1.79
C ALA A 22 -4.01 -7.49 -3.02
N GLN A 23 -2.78 -7.31 -3.52
CA GLN A 23 -2.54 -6.60 -4.78
C GLN A 23 -3.21 -7.27 -5.98
N LEU A 24 -3.22 -8.61 -6.05
CA LEU A 24 -3.96 -9.35 -7.07
C LEU A 24 -5.46 -9.04 -7.00
N LEU A 25 -6.07 -9.20 -5.82
CA LEU A 25 -7.50 -8.96 -5.60
C LEU A 25 -7.88 -7.54 -5.99
N LEU A 26 -7.16 -6.53 -5.49
CA LEU A 26 -7.44 -5.12 -5.75
C LEU A 26 -7.29 -4.75 -7.22
N ASN A 27 -6.25 -5.26 -7.89
CA ASN A 27 -6.00 -4.88 -9.28
C ASN A 27 -6.76 -5.74 -10.29
N THR A 28 -7.29 -6.91 -9.94
CA THR A 28 -7.87 -7.82 -10.96
C THR A 28 -9.25 -8.35 -10.61
N GLY A 29 -9.67 -8.27 -9.35
CA GLY A 29 -10.88 -8.92 -8.84
C GLY A 29 -10.78 -10.45 -8.80
N LEU A 30 -9.62 -11.05 -9.10
CA LEU A 30 -9.41 -12.49 -9.06
C LEU A 30 -9.06 -12.94 -7.64
N LEU A 31 -9.58 -14.11 -7.26
CA LEU A 31 -9.20 -14.77 -6.02
C LEU A 31 -7.76 -15.32 -6.10
N PRO A 32 -7.05 -15.39 -4.97
CA PRO A 32 -5.73 -16.02 -4.88
C PRO A 32 -5.74 -17.52 -5.21
N LEU A 33 -4.54 -18.07 -5.38
CA LEU A 33 -4.36 -19.51 -5.47
C LEU A 33 -4.72 -20.19 -4.15
N ALA A 34 -5.16 -21.45 -4.25
CA ALA A 34 -5.42 -22.27 -3.05
C ALA A 34 -4.15 -22.54 -2.24
N SER A 35 -2.98 -22.57 -2.88
CA SER A 35 -1.67 -22.65 -2.24
C SER A 35 -0.59 -22.02 -3.13
N GLY A 36 0.42 -21.44 -2.49
CA GLY A 36 1.47 -20.65 -3.12
C GLY A 36 1.02 -19.23 -3.46
N ALA A 37 2.00 -18.37 -3.76
CA ALA A 37 1.74 -16.98 -4.15
C ALA A 37 1.55 -16.86 -5.65
N ALA A 38 0.43 -16.28 -6.09
CA ALA A 38 0.13 -16.06 -7.50
C ALA A 38 1.20 -15.21 -8.20
N SER A 39 1.75 -14.21 -7.50
CA SER A 39 2.83 -13.37 -8.01
C SER A 39 4.12 -14.17 -8.27
N GLY A 40 4.47 -15.09 -7.37
CA GLY A 40 5.66 -15.93 -7.50
C GLY A 40 5.55 -16.97 -8.62
N ILE A 41 4.37 -17.59 -8.76
CA ILE A 41 4.17 -18.71 -9.70
C ILE A 41 3.80 -18.22 -11.11
N TYR A 42 2.93 -17.20 -11.21
CA TYR A 42 2.33 -16.76 -12.46
C TYR A 42 2.60 -15.29 -12.81
N GLY A 43 3.20 -14.53 -11.89
CA GLY A 43 3.39 -13.09 -12.06
C GLY A 43 4.26 -12.70 -13.27
N SER A 44 5.11 -13.61 -13.76
CA SER A 44 5.97 -13.37 -14.92
C SER A 44 5.40 -13.87 -16.25
N THR A 45 4.45 -14.79 -16.25
CA THR A 45 4.03 -15.54 -17.44
C THR A 45 2.56 -15.36 -17.79
N ASN A 46 1.70 -15.00 -16.83
CA ASN A 46 0.28 -14.90 -17.05
C ASN A 46 -0.14 -13.50 -17.53
N THR A 47 -1.30 -13.44 -18.20
CA THR A 47 -1.94 -12.18 -18.58
C THR A 47 -3.10 -11.89 -17.63
N PHE A 48 -3.00 -10.78 -16.89
CA PHE A 48 -4.05 -10.39 -15.95
C PHE A 48 -5.03 -9.36 -16.54
N PRO A 49 -6.35 -9.51 -16.33
CA PRO A 49 -7.36 -8.51 -16.66
C PRO A 49 -7.41 -7.44 -15.57
N SER A 50 -6.43 -6.54 -15.58
CA SER A 50 -6.12 -5.68 -14.44
C SER A 50 -6.60 -4.23 -14.60
N LEU A 51 -6.83 -3.56 -13.47
CA LEU A 51 -7.27 -2.18 -13.35
C LEU A 51 -6.32 -1.19 -14.04
N PRO A 52 -4.98 -1.25 -13.88
CA PRO A 52 -4.08 -0.39 -14.66
C PRO A 52 -4.29 -0.52 -16.18
N LYS A 53 -4.49 -1.74 -16.71
CA LYS A 53 -4.74 -1.95 -18.15
C LYS A 53 -6.08 -1.37 -18.58
N ALA A 54 -7.11 -1.52 -17.75
CA ALA A 54 -8.43 -0.95 -18.04
C ALA A 54 -8.42 0.58 -18.01
N LEU A 55 -7.77 1.19 -17.01
CA LEU A 55 -7.65 2.63 -16.86
C LEU A 55 -6.75 3.25 -17.95
N LYS A 56 -5.71 2.55 -18.39
CA LYS A 56 -4.87 2.99 -19.51
C LYS A 56 -5.67 3.26 -20.79
N ARG A 57 -6.73 2.49 -21.06
CA ARG A 57 -7.64 2.72 -22.21
C ARG A 57 -8.41 4.04 -22.11
N ASN A 58 -8.49 4.60 -20.91
CA ASN A 58 -9.11 5.89 -20.62
C ASN A 58 -8.06 7.00 -20.37
N GLY A 59 -6.81 6.79 -20.79
CA GLY A 59 -5.75 7.80 -20.71
C GLY A 59 -5.08 7.94 -19.34
N TYR A 60 -5.31 7.03 -18.40
CA TYR A 60 -4.67 7.09 -17.08
C TYR A 60 -3.22 6.61 -17.13
N THR A 61 -2.33 7.37 -16.47
CA THR A 61 -0.99 6.89 -16.13
C THR A 61 -1.04 6.04 -14.86
N SER A 62 -0.53 4.81 -14.89
CA SER A 62 -0.56 3.93 -13.70
C SER A 62 0.82 3.75 -13.07
N VAL A 63 0.92 3.97 -11.76
CA VAL A 63 2.17 3.82 -11.00
C VAL A 63 1.98 3.00 -9.73
N THR A 64 3.02 2.26 -9.33
CA THR A 64 3.09 1.60 -8.01
C THR A 64 4.34 2.09 -7.27
N LEU A 65 4.17 2.44 -5.99
CA LEU A 65 5.18 3.07 -5.15
C LEU A 65 5.33 2.28 -3.86
N MET A 66 6.56 1.93 -3.49
CA MET A 66 6.81 1.04 -2.34
C MET A 66 8.13 1.34 -1.63
N CYS A 67 8.19 1.01 -0.34
CA CYS A 67 9.40 1.09 0.45
C CYS A 67 10.45 0.03 0.09
N ASP A 68 10.00 -1.17 -0.30
CA ASP A 68 10.86 -2.33 -0.51
C ASP A 68 11.43 -2.39 -1.93
N ASN A 69 12.25 -3.40 -2.20
CA ASN A 69 12.77 -3.75 -3.50
C ASN A 69 11.71 -4.47 -4.36
N LYS A 70 11.56 -4.06 -5.61
CA LYS A 70 10.61 -4.64 -6.57
C LYS A 70 10.83 -6.14 -6.84
N THR A 71 11.98 -6.71 -6.52
CA THR A 71 12.23 -8.16 -6.66
C THR A 71 11.51 -8.99 -5.61
N VAL A 72 11.19 -8.41 -4.45
CA VAL A 72 10.48 -9.10 -3.37
C VAL A 72 9.07 -9.47 -3.86
N TRP A 73 8.61 -10.69 -3.56
CA TRP A 73 7.33 -11.23 -4.06
C TRP A 73 7.16 -11.21 -5.58
N ASN A 74 8.24 -11.13 -6.36
CA ASN A 74 8.18 -10.98 -7.83
C ASN A 74 7.34 -9.76 -8.27
N GLN A 75 7.36 -8.68 -7.48
CA GLN A 75 6.50 -7.52 -7.71
C GLN A 75 6.83 -6.77 -9.00
N ASP A 76 8.08 -6.77 -9.48
CA ASP A 76 8.45 -6.13 -10.76
C ASP A 76 7.71 -6.76 -11.93
N ALA A 77 7.87 -8.09 -12.11
CA ALA A 77 7.24 -8.80 -13.21
C ALA A 77 5.71 -8.78 -13.07
N THR A 78 5.20 -8.99 -11.86
CA THR A 78 3.76 -8.99 -11.58
C THR A 78 3.14 -7.62 -11.85
N SER A 79 3.75 -6.53 -11.38
CA SER A 79 3.23 -5.16 -11.60
C SER A 79 3.25 -4.78 -13.08
N ARG A 80 4.29 -5.17 -13.83
CA ARG A 80 4.32 -5.00 -15.28
C ARG A 80 3.22 -5.80 -15.98
N ASN A 81 2.98 -7.04 -15.54
CA ASN A 81 1.90 -7.87 -16.07
C ASN A 81 0.50 -7.40 -15.63
N PHE A 82 0.38 -6.65 -14.53
CA PHE A 82 -0.81 -5.86 -14.20
C PHE A 82 -0.90 -4.57 -15.04
N GLY A 83 0.12 -4.19 -15.79
CA GLY A 83 0.11 -3.02 -16.67
C GLY A 83 0.44 -1.70 -15.97
N PHE A 84 1.07 -1.72 -14.80
CA PHE A 84 1.66 -0.51 -14.22
C PHE A 84 2.78 0.00 -15.13
N GLU A 85 2.78 1.30 -15.39
CA GLU A 85 3.72 1.93 -16.32
C GLU A 85 5.02 2.34 -15.64
N ARG A 86 4.93 2.74 -14.37
CA ARG A 86 6.10 3.09 -13.55
C ARG A 86 6.06 2.35 -12.22
N ILE A 87 7.22 1.93 -11.76
CA ILE A 87 7.44 1.25 -10.49
C ILE A 87 8.49 2.07 -9.75
N TYR A 88 8.11 2.65 -8.61
CA TYR A 88 9.00 3.39 -7.72
C TYR A 88 9.27 2.52 -6.50
N GLU A 89 10.48 1.99 -6.41
CA GLU A 89 10.92 1.11 -5.33
C GLU A 89 11.88 1.82 -4.37
N ARG A 90 12.16 1.20 -3.22
CA ARG A 90 13.18 1.68 -2.26
C ARG A 90 12.98 3.12 -1.82
N LEU A 91 11.74 3.61 -1.80
CA LEU A 91 11.43 4.99 -1.42
C LEU A 91 11.78 5.29 0.05
N CYS A 92 12.02 4.26 0.86
CA CYS A 92 12.31 4.38 2.29
C CYS A 92 13.83 4.24 2.57
N ASN A 93 14.66 4.82 1.68
CA ASN A 93 16.14 4.83 1.77
C ASN A 93 16.81 3.46 1.79
N GLY A 94 16.13 2.42 1.29
CA GLY A 94 16.65 1.04 1.31
C GLY A 94 16.89 0.46 2.72
N ARG A 95 16.41 1.12 3.78
CA ARG A 95 16.46 0.65 5.17
C ARG A 95 15.06 0.62 5.75
N LEU A 96 14.43 -0.52 5.59
CA LEU A 96 13.10 -0.80 6.12
C LEU A 96 13.15 -0.82 7.65
N ASN A 97 12.24 -0.09 8.29
CA ASN A 97 12.13 0.02 9.74
C ASN A 97 10.72 0.49 10.12
N PRO A 98 10.35 0.48 11.42
CA PRO A 98 9.01 0.89 11.86
C PRO A 98 8.62 2.33 11.48
N LYS A 99 9.57 3.20 11.11
CA LYS A 99 9.32 4.59 10.67
C LYS A 99 9.28 4.77 9.14
N SER A 100 9.33 3.69 8.36
CA SER A 100 9.43 3.74 6.90
C SER A 100 8.30 4.53 6.23
N ASP A 101 7.06 4.45 6.73
CA ASP A 101 5.91 5.11 6.08
C ASP A 101 6.00 6.64 6.10
N SER A 102 6.62 7.24 7.12
CA SER A 102 6.84 8.70 7.11
C SER A 102 7.75 9.13 5.96
N THR A 103 8.77 8.33 5.65
CA THR A 103 9.68 8.60 4.52
C THR A 103 9.00 8.30 3.20
N LEU A 104 8.22 7.20 3.14
CA LEU A 104 7.44 6.83 1.96
C LEU A 104 6.58 8.00 1.49
N PHE A 105 5.69 8.49 2.34
CA PHE A 105 4.73 9.52 1.95
C PHE A 105 5.38 10.86 1.58
N VAL A 106 6.46 11.26 2.28
CA VAL A 106 7.23 12.47 1.93
C VAL A 106 7.83 12.36 0.52
N ARG A 107 8.25 11.18 0.09
CA ARG A 107 8.81 10.97 -1.25
C ARG A 107 7.77 10.70 -2.33
N VAL A 108 6.63 10.13 -1.96
CA VAL A 108 5.52 9.87 -2.87
C VAL A 108 4.89 11.19 -3.32
N LEU A 109 4.70 12.16 -2.42
CA LEU A 109 4.01 13.42 -2.74
C LEU A 109 4.56 14.14 -3.99
N PRO A 110 5.86 14.48 -4.09
CA PRO A 110 6.39 15.17 -5.28
C PRO A 110 6.28 14.32 -6.55
N ILE A 111 6.33 12.99 -6.43
CA ILE A 111 6.10 12.10 -7.59
C ILE A 111 4.67 12.29 -8.08
N LEU A 112 3.67 12.32 -7.19
CA LEU A 112 2.27 12.51 -7.59
C LEU A 112 1.99 13.88 -8.20
N GLU A 113 2.63 14.94 -7.70
CA GLU A 113 2.50 16.30 -8.25
C GLU A 113 3.02 16.41 -9.69
N GLU A 114 4.04 15.62 -10.04
CA GLU A 114 4.63 15.58 -11.39
C GLU A 114 3.93 14.60 -12.34
N LEU A 115 3.01 13.76 -11.86
CA LEU A 115 2.32 12.80 -12.73
C LEU A 115 1.31 13.50 -13.64
N PRO A 116 1.32 13.21 -14.96
CA PRO A 116 0.29 13.72 -15.84
C PRO A 116 -1.06 13.08 -15.47
N GLY A 117 -2.05 13.93 -15.19
CA GLY A 117 -3.42 13.51 -14.92
C GLY A 117 -4.15 13.08 -16.20
N PRO A 118 -5.10 12.13 -16.10
CA PRO A 118 -5.46 11.39 -14.90
C PRO A 118 -4.43 10.29 -14.56
N PHE A 119 -4.31 9.92 -13.28
CA PHE A 119 -3.40 8.84 -12.86
C PHE A 119 -4.03 7.89 -11.85
N TYR A 120 -3.50 6.66 -11.80
CA TYR A 120 -3.77 5.66 -10.79
C TYR A 120 -2.47 5.37 -10.03
N ALA A 121 -2.44 5.65 -8.74
CA ALA A 121 -1.27 5.42 -7.89
C ALA A 121 -1.59 4.38 -6.81
N GLN A 122 -0.86 3.27 -6.81
CA GLN A 122 -0.86 2.31 -5.71
C GLN A 122 0.34 2.60 -4.80
N ILE A 123 0.09 2.91 -3.54
CA ILE A 123 1.14 3.15 -2.53
C ILE A 123 1.12 1.99 -1.54
N VAL A 124 2.20 1.22 -1.48
CA VAL A 124 2.34 0.08 -0.57
C VAL A 124 3.15 0.51 0.66
N THR A 125 2.45 0.67 1.78
CA THR A 125 3.03 0.96 3.10
C THR A 125 3.84 -0.22 3.63
N PHE A 126 4.70 0.02 4.62
CA PHE A 126 5.57 -0.98 5.22
C PHE A 126 5.57 -0.97 6.74
N SER A 127 5.40 0.18 7.41
CA SER A 127 5.61 0.27 8.86
C SER A 127 4.75 -0.72 9.66
N GLY A 128 3.55 -1.05 9.17
CA GLY A 128 2.63 -2.02 9.75
C GLY A 128 2.95 -3.51 9.53
N HIS A 129 4.11 -3.85 8.97
CA HIS A 129 4.43 -5.23 8.54
C HIS A 129 4.47 -6.24 9.69
N ASP A 130 5.04 -5.87 10.85
CA ASP A 130 5.18 -6.77 12.01
C ASP A 130 5.09 -5.98 13.33
N PRO A 131 4.58 -6.59 14.42
CA PRO A 131 4.50 -5.97 15.75
C PRO A 131 5.86 -5.92 16.46
N VAL A 132 6.91 -5.48 15.76
CA VAL A 132 8.26 -5.44 16.29
C VAL A 132 8.38 -4.43 17.44
N GLU A 133 9.24 -4.77 18.40
CA GLU A 133 9.68 -3.81 19.40
C GLU A 133 10.27 -2.59 18.72
N ASN A 134 9.85 -1.42 19.18
CA ASN A 134 10.16 -0.15 18.55
C ASN A 134 10.27 0.95 19.61
N GLU A 135 10.86 2.07 19.23
CA GLU A 135 11.06 3.24 20.09
C GLU A 135 10.05 4.37 19.76
N LEU A 136 8.90 4.03 19.17
CA LEU A 136 7.88 5.04 18.87
C LEU A 136 7.23 5.51 20.17
N GLU A 137 7.19 6.84 20.35
CA GLU A 137 6.48 7.48 21.45
C GLU A 137 4.97 7.32 21.25
N SER A 138 4.32 6.68 22.22
CA SER A 138 2.89 6.44 22.19
C SER A 138 2.33 6.29 23.61
N PRO A 139 1.18 6.91 23.92
CA PRO A 139 0.50 6.72 25.20
C PRO A 139 0.01 5.28 25.41
N ILE A 140 -0.03 4.45 24.35
CA ILE A 140 -0.41 3.02 24.43
C ILE A 140 0.56 2.24 25.33
N ARG A 141 1.82 2.69 25.45
CA ARG A 141 2.80 2.09 26.36
C ARG A 141 2.38 2.17 27.84
N GLU A 142 1.59 3.20 28.17
CA GLU A 142 1.09 3.44 29.53
C GLU A 142 -0.31 2.81 29.76
N ALA A 143 -0.90 2.21 28.74
CA ALA A 143 -2.26 1.66 28.79
C ALA A 143 -2.36 0.29 29.52
N GLY A 144 -1.26 -0.24 30.04
CA GLY A 144 -1.25 -1.49 30.82
C GLY A 144 -1.51 -2.75 30.00
N ILE A 145 -1.21 -2.75 28.70
CA ILE A 145 -1.37 -3.92 27.83
C ILE A 145 -0.26 -4.93 28.15
N ALA A 146 -0.65 -6.08 28.69
CA ALA A 146 0.30 -7.10 29.15
C ALA A 146 1.00 -7.84 27.99
N ASP A 147 0.28 -8.08 26.89
CA ASP A 147 0.83 -8.72 25.70
C ASP A 147 1.65 -7.70 24.89
N ARG A 148 2.95 -7.97 24.78
CA ARG A 148 3.90 -7.06 24.12
C ARG A 148 3.65 -6.94 22.63
N ASP A 149 3.25 -8.03 21.96
CA ASP A 149 3.01 -8.03 20.52
C ASP A 149 1.73 -7.23 20.22
N VAL A 150 0.67 -7.41 21.02
CA VAL A 150 -0.55 -6.59 20.92
C VAL A 150 -0.24 -5.11 21.18
N MET A 151 0.54 -4.80 22.22
CA MET A 151 0.93 -3.43 22.52
C MET A 151 1.72 -2.80 21.36
N ASN A 152 2.75 -3.49 20.85
CA ASN A 152 3.58 -3.00 19.76
C ASN A 152 2.79 -2.86 18.45
N TYR A 153 1.88 -3.81 18.15
CA TYR A 153 0.96 -3.71 17.02
C TYR A 153 0.16 -2.41 17.08
N LEU A 154 -0.52 -2.12 18.20
CA LEU A 154 -1.33 -0.92 18.35
C LEU A 154 -0.50 0.38 18.26
N ILE A 155 0.73 0.37 18.78
CA ILE A 155 1.66 1.50 18.66
C ILE A 155 2.03 1.75 17.19
N ILE A 156 2.32 0.69 16.44
CA ILE A 156 2.64 0.77 15.02
C ILE A 156 1.41 1.20 14.21
N THR A 157 0.22 0.65 14.49
CA THR A 157 -1.04 1.07 13.85
C THR A 157 -1.30 2.56 14.07
N GLN A 158 -1.11 3.07 15.30
CA GLN A 158 -1.21 4.50 15.59
C GLN A 158 -0.19 5.32 14.78
N TYR A 159 1.02 4.80 14.58
CA TYR A 159 2.04 5.48 13.79
C TYR A 159 1.67 5.53 12.30
N VAL A 160 1.18 4.42 11.73
CA VAL A 160 0.69 4.36 10.34
C VAL A 160 -0.48 5.33 10.14
N ASP A 161 -1.44 5.34 11.07
CA ASP A 161 -2.58 6.29 11.08
C ASP A 161 -2.10 7.75 11.02
N ARG A 162 -1.13 8.13 11.87
CA ARG A 162 -0.54 9.47 11.83
C ARG A 162 0.17 9.78 10.50
N CYS A 163 0.83 8.80 9.90
CA CYS A 163 1.49 8.97 8.60
C CYS A 163 0.47 9.19 7.47
N ILE A 164 -0.61 8.40 7.45
CA ILE A 164 -1.72 8.56 6.50
C ILE A 164 -2.38 9.93 6.70
N GLY A 165 -2.69 10.32 7.93
CA GLY A 165 -3.31 11.62 8.23
C GLY A 165 -2.47 12.80 7.72
N ARG A 166 -1.14 12.76 7.93
CA ARG A 166 -0.22 13.77 7.38
C ARG A 166 -0.19 13.76 5.84
N PHE A 167 -0.21 12.57 5.23
CA PHE A 167 -0.23 12.47 3.77
C PHE A 167 -1.51 13.04 3.17
N ILE A 168 -2.68 12.74 3.76
CA ILE A 168 -3.97 13.32 3.35
C ILE A 168 -3.93 14.85 3.47
N GLU A 169 -3.37 15.38 4.56
CA GLU A 169 -3.20 16.83 4.72
C GLU A 169 -2.30 17.41 3.62
N SER A 170 -1.19 16.76 3.29
CA SER A 170 -0.35 17.17 2.17
C SER A 170 -1.07 17.13 0.82
N LEU A 171 -1.90 16.10 0.55
CA LEU A 171 -2.71 16.05 -0.67
C LEU A 171 -3.74 17.19 -0.73
N ARG A 172 -4.27 17.64 0.41
CA ARG A 172 -5.16 18.81 0.46
C ARG A 172 -4.40 20.10 0.17
N GLN A 173 -3.20 20.26 0.74
CA GLN A 173 -2.36 21.44 0.52
C GLN A 173 -1.90 21.59 -0.93
N THR A 174 -1.69 20.49 -1.65
CA THR A 174 -1.31 20.52 -3.07
C THR A 174 -2.52 20.55 -4.03
N GLY A 175 -3.75 20.48 -3.51
CA GLY A 175 -4.99 20.42 -4.30
C GLY A 175 -5.24 19.07 -4.99
N LEU A 176 -4.37 18.07 -4.78
CA LEU A 176 -4.56 16.72 -5.32
C LEU A 176 -5.79 16.02 -4.70
N TYR A 177 -6.08 16.28 -3.42
CA TYR A 177 -7.19 15.65 -2.71
C TYR A 177 -8.54 15.94 -3.37
N ASP A 178 -8.78 17.18 -3.80
CA ASP A 178 -10.08 17.63 -4.29
C ASP A 178 -10.49 16.98 -5.62
N ASN A 179 -9.52 16.49 -6.40
CA ASN A 179 -9.73 15.86 -7.70
C ASN A 179 -9.41 14.36 -7.70
N SER A 180 -9.23 13.75 -6.52
CA SER A 180 -8.83 12.35 -6.40
C SER A 180 -9.87 11.52 -5.65
N ILE A 181 -10.03 10.26 -6.06
CA ILE A 181 -10.62 9.24 -5.22
C ILE A 181 -9.49 8.59 -4.44
N VAL A 182 -9.50 8.75 -3.11
CA VAL A 182 -8.55 8.11 -2.22
C VAL A 182 -9.19 6.87 -1.60
N VAL A 183 -8.56 5.71 -1.79
CA VAL A 183 -9.03 4.43 -1.26
C VAL A 183 -7.96 3.89 -0.31
N ILE A 184 -8.34 3.62 0.93
CA ILE A 184 -7.47 3.05 1.96
C ILE A 184 -8.00 1.65 2.29
N VAL A 185 -7.15 0.64 2.16
CA VAL A 185 -7.50 -0.77 2.36
C VAL A 185 -6.39 -1.44 3.16
N GLY A 186 -6.78 -2.16 4.22
CA GLY A 186 -5.88 -3.12 4.88
C GLY A 186 -5.76 -4.38 4.03
N ASP A 187 -4.54 -4.86 3.83
CA ASP A 187 -4.26 -5.98 2.94
C ASP A 187 -4.47 -7.34 3.64
N HIS A 188 -4.07 -7.46 4.91
CA HIS A 188 -4.27 -8.64 5.76
C HIS A 188 -3.99 -8.38 7.25
N ASP A 189 -4.23 -9.42 8.07
CA ASP A 189 -4.13 -9.49 9.55
C ASP A 189 -4.85 -8.34 10.29
#